data_AF-A0A2I0T767-F1
#
_entry.id   AF-A0A2I0T767-F1
#
_cell.length_a   1.000
_cell.length_b   1.000
_cell.length_c   1.000
_cell.angle_alpha   90.00
_cell.angle_beta   90.00
_cell.angle_gamma   90.00
#
_symmetry.space_group_name_H-M   'P 1'
#
loop_
_entity.id
_entity.type
_entity.pdbx_description
1 polymer ?
#
loop_
_entity_poly.entity_id
_entity_poly.type
_entity_poly.pdbx_seq_one_letter_code
_entity_poly.pdbx_strand_id
1 'polypeptide(L)'
;MAGFRENLKDVLPSLPSQDDYFLLKWLRARCFDLPKAEAMLRKHVEVRKHMDADNIISWEAPEVIRKYMSGGMCGYDREGSPIWYEVIGPLDAKGLLFSASKQDLLKNKFRDCEVLRHECEKQSQKVIRKYMSGGMCGYDREGSPIWYEVIGPLDAKGLLFSASKQDLLKNKFRDCEVLRHECEKQSQKLGKKIEMVLMVYDCEGLGLKHLWKPAVETYGELLSMFEENYPESLKCLFIVKAPKIFPVAYNLVKHFLSEDTRKKALTPDTGHQNRVLTGEPGTSTGHRALTEGTRYCYRYQQQALGTDTRHRYRTLHRYWVPAPGTDTGLCHQYRALSPGASTGHCHWAPGAGPVQ
;
A
#
# COMPACT_ATOMS: atom_id res chain seq x y z
N MET A 1 -14.44 -14.86 -14.55
CA MET A 1 -14.39 -13.54 -13.90
C MET A 1 -15.31 -12.53 -14.58
N ALA A 2 -15.18 -12.28 -15.88
CA ALA A 2 -16.01 -11.31 -16.61
C ALA A 2 -17.53 -11.50 -16.39
N GLY A 3 -18.05 -12.72 -16.57
CA GLY A 3 -19.47 -13.01 -16.33
C GLY A 3 -19.91 -12.80 -14.86
N PHE A 4 -19.02 -13.02 -13.90
CA PHE A 4 -19.33 -12.76 -12.49
C PHE A 4 -19.44 -11.25 -12.20
N ARG A 5 -18.54 -10.45 -12.75
CA ARG A 5 -18.57 -8.98 -12.64
C ARG A 5 -19.84 -8.40 -13.27
N GLU A 6 -20.21 -8.89 -14.45
CA GLU A 6 -21.42 -8.45 -15.16
C GLU A 6 -22.68 -8.69 -14.33
N ASN A 7 -22.81 -9.88 -13.73
CA ASN A 7 -23.95 -10.23 -12.87
C ASN A 7 -24.08 -9.35 -11.62
N LEU A 8 -22.99 -8.73 -11.18
CA LEU A 8 -22.90 -7.99 -9.92
C LEU A 8 -22.82 -6.47 -10.11
N LYS A 9 -22.89 -5.98 -11.34
CA LYS A 9 -22.67 -4.56 -11.68
C LYS A 9 -23.50 -3.59 -10.83
N ASP A 10 -24.70 -4.00 -10.43
CA ASP A 10 -25.62 -3.24 -9.59
C ASP A 10 -25.15 -3.10 -8.14
N VAL A 11 -24.44 -4.10 -7.60
CA VAL A 11 -23.97 -4.10 -6.21
C VAL A 11 -22.48 -3.77 -6.05
N LEU A 12 -21.68 -3.81 -7.12
CA LEU A 12 -20.24 -3.49 -7.09
C LEU A 12 -19.92 -2.15 -6.38
N PRO A 13 -20.67 -1.05 -6.60
CA PRO A 13 -20.40 0.23 -5.93
C PRO A 13 -20.56 0.20 -4.40
N SER A 14 -21.34 -0.75 -3.87
CA SER A 14 -21.60 -0.88 -2.42
C SER A 14 -20.57 -1.76 -1.68
N LEU A 15 -19.62 -2.35 -2.41
CA LEU A 15 -18.63 -3.26 -1.84
C LEU A 15 -17.36 -2.52 -1.39
N PRO A 16 -16.66 -3.02 -0.37
CA PRO A 16 -15.44 -2.38 0.15
C PRO A 16 -14.26 -2.43 -0.85
N SER A 17 -14.26 -3.38 -1.78
CA SER A 17 -13.31 -3.44 -2.89
C SER A 17 -13.98 -4.07 -4.11
N GLN A 18 -13.57 -3.63 -5.29
CA GLN A 18 -14.03 -4.15 -6.58
C GLN A 18 -12.92 -4.89 -7.32
N ASP A 19 -11.77 -5.14 -6.69
CA ASP A 19 -10.65 -5.84 -7.30
C ASP A 19 -10.91 -7.34 -7.51
N ASP A 20 -10.10 -7.97 -8.37
CA ASP A 20 -10.22 -9.41 -8.63
C ASP A 20 -9.92 -10.25 -7.39
N TYR A 21 -9.05 -9.80 -6.49
CA TYR A 21 -8.72 -10.52 -5.27
C TYR A 21 -9.93 -10.68 -4.35
N PHE A 22 -10.74 -9.64 -4.21
CA PHE A 22 -11.98 -9.63 -3.46
C PHE A 22 -13.01 -10.56 -4.11
N LEU A 23 -13.29 -10.39 -5.40
CA LEU A 23 -14.29 -11.20 -6.10
C LEU A 23 -13.91 -12.69 -6.19
N LEU A 24 -12.62 -13.00 -6.35
CA LEU A 24 -12.13 -14.37 -6.37
C LEU A 24 -12.33 -15.10 -5.04
N LYS A 25 -12.41 -14.40 -3.90
CA LYS A 25 -12.69 -15.06 -2.60
C LYS A 25 -14.06 -15.74 -2.63
N TRP A 26 -15.07 -15.05 -3.16
CA TRP A 26 -16.44 -15.55 -3.27
C TRP A 26 -16.55 -16.70 -4.27
N LEU A 27 -15.90 -16.56 -5.43
CA LEU A 27 -15.84 -17.63 -6.43
C LEU A 27 -15.14 -18.88 -5.88
N ARG A 28 -13.95 -18.74 -5.29
CA ARG A 28 -13.23 -19.88 -4.70
C ARG A 28 -14.01 -20.55 -3.58
N ALA A 29 -14.69 -19.77 -2.73
CA ALA A 29 -15.53 -20.30 -1.66
C ALA A 29 -16.72 -21.13 -2.16
N ARG A 30 -17.07 -21.03 -3.45
CA ARG A 30 -18.13 -21.80 -4.10
C ARG A 30 -17.62 -22.59 -5.30
N CYS A 31 -16.34 -22.94 -5.33
CA CYS A 31 -15.72 -23.74 -6.40
C CYS A 31 -16.01 -23.20 -7.82
N PHE A 32 -16.06 -21.87 -7.96
CA PHE A 32 -16.38 -21.15 -9.19
C PHE A 32 -17.80 -21.39 -9.75
N ASP A 33 -18.72 -21.90 -8.92
CA ASP A 33 -20.16 -21.92 -9.21
C ASP A 33 -20.71 -20.49 -9.17
N LEU A 34 -20.98 -19.92 -10.35
CA LEU A 34 -21.37 -18.51 -10.49
C LEU A 34 -22.67 -18.17 -9.73
N PRO A 35 -23.80 -18.90 -9.92
CA PRO A 35 -25.03 -18.60 -9.19
C PRO A 35 -24.86 -18.65 -7.66
N LYS A 36 -24.14 -19.66 -7.14
CA LYS A 36 -23.93 -19.78 -5.69
C LYS A 36 -23.00 -18.71 -5.14
N ALA A 37 -21.94 -18.35 -5.88
CA ALA A 37 -21.03 -17.28 -5.49
C ALA A 37 -21.75 -15.92 -5.49
N GLU A 38 -22.61 -15.68 -6.47
CA GLU A 38 -23.41 -14.46 -6.57
C GLU A 38 -24.38 -14.35 -5.40
N ALA A 39 -25.17 -15.41 -5.14
CA ALA A 39 -26.09 -15.46 -4.02
C ALA A 39 -25.37 -15.23 -2.67
N MET A 40 -24.17 -15.80 -2.50
CA MET A 40 -23.36 -15.59 -1.30
C MET A 40 -22.89 -14.13 -1.16
N LEU A 41 -22.44 -13.49 -2.24
CA LEU A 41 -21.99 -12.11 -2.20
C LEU A 41 -23.15 -11.13 -1.99
N ARG A 42 -24.30 -11.34 -2.65
CA ARG A 42 -25.50 -10.53 -2.44
C ARG A 42 -25.99 -10.63 -0.99
N LYS A 43 -25.96 -11.83 -0.40
CA LYS A 43 -26.22 -12.00 1.04
C LYS A 43 -25.22 -11.22 1.91
N HIS A 44 -23.95 -11.18 1.53
CA HIS A 44 -22.95 -10.38 2.25
C HIS A 44 -23.23 -8.88 2.18
N VAL A 45 -23.68 -8.36 1.03
CA VAL A 45 -24.11 -6.95 0.88
C VAL A 45 -25.20 -6.62 1.90
N GLU A 46 -26.20 -7.49 2.05
CA GLU A 46 -27.27 -7.29 3.03
C GLU A 46 -26.77 -7.38 4.49
N VAL A 47 -25.82 -8.29 4.78
CA VAL A 47 -25.17 -8.35 6.10
C VAL A 47 -24.40 -7.06 6.40
N ARG A 48 -23.68 -6.50 5.42
CA ARG A 48 -22.94 -5.24 5.60
C ARG A 48 -23.86 -4.09 5.95
N LYS A 49 -24.99 -3.96 5.25
CA LYS A 49 -26.02 -2.95 5.54
C LYS A 49 -26.59 -3.14 6.95
N HIS A 50 -26.99 -4.37 7.29
CA HIS A 50 -27.59 -4.67 8.59
C HIS A 50 -26.64 -4.41 9.77
N MET A 51 -25.35 -4.69 9.59
CA MET A 51 -24.33 -4.49 10.63
C MET A 51 -23.77 -3.07 10.68
N ASP A 52 -24.16 -2.19 9.76
CA ASP A 52 -23.55 -0.86 9.58
C ASP A 52 -22.01 -0.97 9.41
N ALA A 53 -21.60 -1.83 8.48
CA ALA A 53 -20.20 -2.23 8.31
C ALA A 53 -19.25 -1.07 8.01
N ASP A 54 -19.73 0.02 7.42
CA ASP A 54 -18.90 1.16 7.06
C ASP A 54 -18.52 2.00 8.30
N ASN A 55 -19.32 1.94 9.36
CA ASN A 55 -19.05 2.64 10.63
C ASN A 55 -18.67 1.68 11.78
N ILE A 56 -18.67 0.37 11.56
CA ILE A 56 -18.50 -0.62 12.64
C ILE A 56 -17.19 -0.47 13.43
N ILE A 57 -16.11 0.01 12.81
CA ILE A 57 -14.81 0.14 13.48
C ILE A 57 -14.87 1.16 14.63
N SER A 58 -15.65 2.23 14.46
CA SER A 58 -15.86 3.26 15.49
C SER A 58 -16.91 2.88 16.53
N TRP A 59 -17.69 1.82 16.32
CA TRP A 59 -18.62 1.31 17.32
C TRP A 59 -17.86 0.75 18.53
N GLU A 60 -18.29 1.14 19.73
CA GLU A 60 -17.77 0.63 20.99
C GLU A 60 -18.65 -0.50 21.53
N ALA A 61 -18.02 -1.64 21.82
CA ALA A 61 -18.71 -2.76 22.43
C ALA A 61 -19.07 -2.47 23.90
N PRO A 62 -20.20 -3.01 24.40
CA PRO A 62 -20.54 -2.99 25.82
C PRO A 62 -19.37 -3.44 26.70
N GLU A 63 -19.28 -2.88 27.90
CA GLU A 63 -18.15 -3.11 28.82
C GLU A 63 -17.86 -4.60 29.06
N VAL A 64 -18.92 -5.42 29.22
CA VAL A 64 -18.78 -6.86 29.43
C VAL A 64 -18.11 -7.57 28.25
N ILE A 65 -18.42 -7.17 27.02
CA ILE A 65 -17.78 -7.72 25.82
C ILE A 65 -16.32 -7.24 25.78
N ARG A 66 -16.08 -5.94 25.96
CA ARG A 66 -14.73 -5.37 25.91
C ARG A 66 -13.77 -5.97 26.95
N LYS A 67 -14.28 -6.29 28.15
CA LYS A 67 -13.46 -6.83 29.25
C LYS A 67 -13.27 -8.34 29.17
N TYR A 68 -14.30 -9.08 28.78
CA TYR A 68 -14.34 -10.53 28.95
C TYR A 68 -14.43 -11.33 27.64
N MET A 69 -14.77 -10.71 26.51
CA MET A 69 -14.61 -11.37 25.21
C MET A 69 -13.12 -11.41 24.88
N SER A 70 -12.56 -12.61 24.91
CA SER A 70 -11.16 -12.84 24.61
C SER A 70 -10.82 -12.57 23.15
N GLY A 71 -9.56 -12.22 22.92
CA GLY A 71 -8.97 -12.16 21.61
C GLY A 71 -8.62 -10.75 21.17
N GLY A 72 -7.73 -10.66 20.20
CA GLY A 72 -7.21 -9.39 19.73
C GLY A 72 -6.10 -9.54 18.72
N MET A 73 -5.86 -8.47 17.98
CA MET A 73 -4.75 -8.38 17.03
C MET A 73 -3.43 -8.22 17.78
N CYS A 74 -2.42 -9.00 17.44
CA CYS A 74 -1.09 -8.93 18.03
C CYS A 74 0.00 -9.14 16.97
N GLY A 75 0.49 -8.04 16.41
CA GLY A 75 1.61 -8.02 15.46
C GLY A 75 1.26 -8.56 14.07
N TYR A 76 2.33 -8.89 13.33
CA TYR A 76 2.29 -9.37 11.96
C TYR A 76 3.20 -10.57 11.79
N ASP A 77 2.89 -11.44 10.83
CA ASP A 77 3.79 -12.50 10.42
C ASP A 77 4.97 -11.96 9.57
N ARG A 78 5.82 -12.87 9.05
CA ARG A 78 6.98 -12.50 8.22
C ARG A 78 6.61 -11.90 6.87
N GLU A 79 5.39 -12.13 6.41
CA GLU A 79 4.87 -11.65 5.13
C GLU A 79 4.05 -10.36 5.30
N GLY A 80 3.86 -9.92 6.55
CA GLY A 80 3.13 -8.71 6.90
C GLY A 80 1.64 -8.93 7.15
N SER A 81 1.15 -10.17 7.20
CA SER A 81 -0.26 -10.45 7.51
C SER A 81 -0.55 -10.18 8.99
N PRO A 82 -1.65 -9.50 9.34
CA PRO A 82 -2.01 -9.26 10.74
C PRO A 82 -2.35 -10.57 11.45
N ILE A 83 -1.85 -10.74 12.67
CA ILE A 83 -2.10 -11.93 13.49
C ILE A 83 -3.21 -11.63 14.49
N TRP A 84 -4.23 -12.48 14.54
CA TRP A 84 -5.28 -12.45 15.56
C TRP A 84 -5.12 -13.63 16.52
N TYR A 85 -5.11 -13.34 17.82
CA TYR A 85 -5.16 -14.36 18.85
C TYR A 85 -6.59 -14.51 19.36
N GLU A 86 -7.05 -15.75 19.51
CA GLU A 86 -8.29 -16.08 20.21
C GLU A 86 -7.93 -16.96 21.41
N VAL A 87 -8.25 -16.51 22.63
CA VAL A 87 -7.85 -17.19 23.86
C VAL A 87 -9.06 -17.90 24.45
N ILE A 88 -9.32 -19.13 23.99
CA ILE A 88 -10.57 -19.84 24.27
C ILE A 88 -10.63 -20.38 25.71
N GLY A 89 -9.52 -20.87 26.27
CA GLY A 89 -9.49 -21.52 27.58
C GLY A 89 -10.19 -20.75 28.72
N PRO A 90 -9.87 -19.46 28.95
CA PRO A 90 -10.48 -18.65 30.01
C PRO A 90 -11.81 -17.97 29.61
N LEU A 91 -12.36 -18.25 28.41
CA LEU A 91 -13.57 -17.57 27.93
C LEU A 91 -14.83 -18.11 28.65
N ASP A 92 -15.46 -17.28 29.49
CA ASP A 92 -16.77 -17.58 30.08
C ASP A 92 -17.91 -17.32 29.08
N ALA A 93 -18.13 -18.29 28.17
CA ALA A 93 -19.19 -18.21 27.17
C ALA A 93 -20.59 -18.11 27.79
N LYS A 94 -20.82 -18.76 28.94
CA LYS A 94 -22.12 -18.73 29.62
C LYS A 94 -22.35 -17.32 30.17
N GLY A 95 -21.42 -16.78 30.95
CA GLY A 95 -21.50 -15.42 31.49
C GLY A 95 -21.71 -14.36 30.41
N LEU A 96 -21.02 -14.48 29.27
CA LEU A 96 -21.22 -13.60 28.12
C LEU A 96 -22.64 -13.65 27.56
N LEU A 97 -23.20 -14.86 27.36
CA LEU A 97 -24.57 -15.01 26.84
C LEU A 97 -25.65 -14.53 27.83
N PHE A 98 -25.38 -14.56 29.13
CA PHE A 98 -26.28 -14.01 30.15
C PHE A 98 -26.14 -12.49 30.33
N SER A 99 -25.02 -11.90 29.93
CA SER A 99 -24.69 -10.49 30.22
C SER A 99 -24.68 -9.58 28.99
N ALA A 100 -24.71 -10.15 27.79
CA ALA A 100 -24.71 -9.41 26.53
C ALA A 100 -25.73 -10.00 25.55
N SER A 101 -26.28 -9.15 24.69
CA SER A 101 -27.17 -9.62 23.64
C SER A 101 -26.38 -10.47 22.62
N LYS A 102 -27.03 -11.49 22.07
CA LYS A 102 -26.46 -12.26 20.96
C LYS A 102 -26.09 -11.35 19.77
N GLN A 103 -26.86 -10.29 19.55
CA GLN A 103 -26.60 -9.32 18.49
C GLN A 103 -25.30 -8.56 18.74
N ASP A 104 -25.04 -8.08 19.96
CA ASP A 104 -23.80 -7.36 20.28
C ASP A 104 -22.56 -8.26 20.20
N LEU A 105 -22.68 -9.53 20.62
CA LEU A 105 -21.60 -10.51 20.48
C LEU A 105 -21.24 -10.75 19.01
N LEU A 106 -22.26 -10.92 18.15
CA LEU A 106 -22.07 -11.07 16.70
C LEU A 106 -21.52 -9.79 16.07
N LYS A 107 -22.02 -8.63 16.49
CA LYS A 107 -21.56 -7.32 16.03
C LYS A 107 -20.11 -7.08 16.41
N ASN A 108 -19.67 -7.49 17.60
CA ASN A 108 -18.28 -7.42 18.02
C ASN A 108 -17.36 -8.31 17.16
N LYS A 109 -17.74 -9.57 16.91
CA LYS A 109 -16.93 -10.43 16.04
C LYS A 109 -16.93 -9.95 14.58
N PHE A 110 -18.02 -9.33 14.12
CA PHE A 110 -18.04 -8.67 12.81
C PHE A 110 -17.09 -7.46 12.77
N ARG A 111 -17.06 -6.64 13.83
CA ARG A 111 -16.09 -5.55 14.00
C ARG A 111 -14.65 -6.05 13.94
N ASP A 112 -14.32 -7.12 14.65
CA ASP A 112 -12.98 -7.71 14.67
C ASP A 112 -12.51 -8.10 13.25
N CYS A 113 -13.40 -8.69 12.45
CA CYS A 113 -13.13 -9.00 11.04
C CYS A 113 -12.85 -7.74 10.19
N GLU A 114 -13.62 -6.67 10.38
CA GLU A 114 -13.41 -5.40 9.65
C GLU A 114 -12.12 -4.70 10.09
N VAL A 115 -11.74 -4.78 11.37
CA VAL A 115 -10.44 -4.30 11.87
C VAL A 115 -9.29 -5.04 11.18
N LEU A 116 -9.34 -6.38 11.13
CA LEU A 116 -8.32 -7.18 10.44
C LEU A 116 -8.27 -6.86 8.94
N ARG A 117 -9.42 -6.74 8.27
CA ARG A 117 -9.49 -6.34 6.86
C ARG A 117 -8.82 -4.99 6.62
N HIS A 118 -9.11 -4.01 7.46
CA HIS A 118 -8.54 -2.66 7.35
C HIS A 118 -7.03 -2.67 7.62
N GLU A 119 -6.55 -3.52 8.53
CA GLU A 119 -5.11 -3.65 8.76
C GLU A 119 -4.39 -4.33 7.57
N CYS A 120 -5.00 -5.34 6.93
CA CYS A 120 -4.48 -5.88 5.66
C CYS A 120 -4.35 -4.80 4.58
N GLU A 121 -5.33 -3.91 4.45
CA GLU A 121 -5.29 -2.80 3.49
C GLU A 121 -4.15 -1.82 3.80
N LYS A 122 -3.93 -1.49 5.08
CA LYS A 122 -2.77 -0.67 5.49
C LYS A 122 -1.43 -1.34 5.15
N GLN A 123 -1.33 -2.66 5.32
CA GLN A 123 -0.10 -3.39 4.98
C GLN A 123 0.16 -3.36 3.47
N SER A 124 -0.87 -3.55 2.64
CA SER A 124 -0.80 -3.34 1.19
C SER A 124 -0.26 -1.94 0.87
N GLN A 125 -0.82 -0.88 1.48
CA GLN A 125 -0.36 0.49 1.27
C GLN A 125 1.11 0.71 1.69
N LYS A 126 1.57 0.11 2.79
CA LYS A 126 2.98 0.18 3.21
C LYS A 126 3.91 -0.44 2.17
N VAL A 127 3.54 -1.59 1.62
CA VAL A 127 4.30 -2.26 0.55
C VAL A 127 4.34 -1.38 -0.70
N ILE A 128 3.20 -0.85 -1.13
CA ILE A 128 3.12 0.02 -2.32
C ILE A 128 4.05 1.22 -2.18
N ARG A 129 3.97 1.96 -1.06
CA ARG A 129 4.83 3.13 -0.82
C ARG A 129 6.31 2.79 -0.73
N LYS A 130 6.65 1.57 -0.32
CA LYS A 130 8.03 1.10 -0.19
C LYS A 130 8.64 0.72 -1.53
N TYR A 131 7.87 0.11 -2.43
CA TYR A 131 8.38 -0.46 -3.68
C TYR A 131 8.04 0.33 -4.94
N MET A 132 6.97 1.16 -4.93
CA MET A 132 6.77 2.18 -5.96
C MET A 132 7.58 3.43 -5.60
N SER A 133 8.86 3.41 -5.95
CA SER A 133 9.80 4.50 -5.68
C SER A 133 9.58 5.67 -6.65
N GLY A 134 8.72 6.60 -6.24
CA GLY A 134 8.55 7.90 -6.88
C GLY A 134 8.20 8.97 -5.85
N GLY A 135 8.50 10.22 -6.15
CA GLY A 135 8.14 11.32 -5.25
C GLY A 135 8.47 12.70 -5.78
N MET A 136 7.85 13.70 -5.18
CA MET A 136 8.14 15.10 -5.49
C MET A 136 9.55 15.49 -5.02
N CYS A 137 10.32 16.14 -5.89
CA CYS A 137 11.71 16.54 -5.59
C CYS A 137 11.98 18.05 -5.76
N GLY A 138 10.95 18.86 -6.02
CA GLY A 138 11.06 20.31 -6.06
C GLY A 138 10.14 20.95 -7.10
N TYR A 139 10.54 22.13 -7.58
CA TYR A 139 9.87 22.88 -8.63
C TYR A 139 10.86 23.22 -9.75
N ASP A 140 10.37 23.32 -10.98
CA ASP A 140 11.16 23.86 -12.08
C ASP A 140 11.29 25.39 -11.98
N ARG A 141 11.96 26.00 -12.97
CA ARG A 141 12.18 27.46 -13.01
C ARG A 141 10.88 28.26 -13.09
N GLU A 142 9.82 27.67 -13.61
CA GLU A 142 8.52 28.32 -13.76
C GLU A 142 7.60 28.03 -12.56
N GLY A 143 7.99 27.19 -11.62
CA GLY A 143 7.20 26.82 -10.45
C GLY A 143 6.37 25.55 -10.64
N SER A 144 6.50 24.84 -11.75
CA SER A 144 5.84 23.55 -11.94
C SER A 144 6.45 22.49 -11.02
N PRO A 145 5.66 21.70 -10.27
CA PRO A 145 6.19 20.63 -9.44
C PRO A 145 6.95 19.59 -10.28
N ILE A 146 8.02 19.04 -9.70
CA ILE A 146 8.84 17.99 -10.30
C ILE A 146 8.59 16.67 -9.57
N TRP A 147 8.13 15.66 -10.30
CA TRP A 147 8.02 14.28 -9.84
C TRP A 147 9.19 13.44 -10.36
N TYR A 148 9.89 12.73 -9.46
CA TYR A 148 11.01 11.87 -9.80
C TYR A 148 10.64 10.40 -9.54
N GLU A 149 10.64 9.57 -10.57
CA GLU A 149 10.32 8.14 -10.52
C GLU A 149 11.56 7.31 -10.86
N VAL A 150 11.87 6.30 -10.03
CA VAL A 150 13.03 5.41 -10.21
C VAL A 150 12.59 4.01 -10.58
N ILE A 151 12.99 3.54 -11.77
CA ILE A 151 12.50 2.28 -12.34
C ILE A 151 13.31 1.07 -11.90
N GLY A 152 14.65 1.14 -11.88
CA GLY A 152 15.51 -0.02 -11.62
C GLY A 152 15.20 -0.88 -10.38
N PRO A 153 14.92 -0.28 -9.20
CA PRO A 153 14.62 -1.04 -7.99
C PRO A 153 13.17 -1.55 -7.92
N LEU A 154 12.30 -1.23 -8.88
CA LEU A 154 10.91 -1.67 -8.90
C LEU A 154 10.82 -3.19 -8.99
N ASP A 155 10.32 -3.83 -7.94
CA ASP A 155 9.92 -5.23 -7.95
C ASP A 155 8.44 -5.35 -8.32
N ALA A 156 8.16 -5.29 -9.63
CA ALA A 156 6.79 -5.35 -10.13
C ALA A 156 6.10 -6.68 -9.81
N LYS A 157 6.85 -7.78 -9.70
CA LYS A 157 6.31 -9.10 -9.38
C LYS A 157 5.90 -9.18 -7.92
N GLY A 158 6.79 -8.78 -7.00
CA GLY A 158 6.47 -8.69 -5.57
C GLY A 158 5.29 -7.75 -5.32
N LEU A 159 5.29 -6.58 -5.97
CA LEU A 159 4.21 -5.60 -5.83
C LEU A 159 2.85 -6.16 -6.27
N LEU A 160 2.78 -6.84 -7.41
CA LEU A 160 1.52 -7.42 -7.90
C LEU A 160 1.03 -8.62 -7.09
N PHE A 161 1.90 -9.29 -6.33
CA PHE A 161 1.51 -10.34 -5.39
C PHE A 161 1.11 -9.82 -4.01
N SER A 162 1.63 -8.65 -3.61
CA SER A 162 1.38 -8.08 -2.29
C SER A 162 0.26 -7.03 -2.27
N ALA A 163 -0.07 -6.46 -3.42
CA ALA A 163 -1.09 -5.41 -3.55
C ALA A 163 -2.02 -5.68 -4.74
N SER A 164 -3.27 -5.25 -4.61
CA SER A 164 -4.22 -5.34 -5.72
C SER A 164 -3.88 -4.29 -6.80
N LYS A 165 -4.24 -4.57 -8.06
CA LYS A 165 -4.14 -3.56 -9.14
C LYS A 165 -4.92 -2.28 -8.78
N GLN A 166 -6.06 -2.42 -8.10
CA GLN A 166 -6.86 -1.30 -7.64
C GLN A 166 -6.15 -0.48 -6.56
N ASP A 167 -5.39 -1.11 -5.67
CA ASP A 167 -4.59 -0.40 -4.67
C ASP A 167 -3.47 0.42 -5.34
N LEU A 168 -2.83 -0.13 -6.37
CA LEU A 168 -1.83 0.58 -7.18
C LEU A 168 -2.44 1.80 -7.87
N LEU A 169 -3.61 1.64 -8.49
CA LEU A 169 -4.37 2.72 -9.11
C LEU A 169 -4.71 3.79 -8.07
N LYS A 170 -5.32 3.43 -6.94
CA LYS A 170 -5.64 4.36 -5.84
C LYS A 170 -4.42 5.14 -5.36
N ASN A 171 -3.26 4.48 -5.23
CA ASN A 171 -2.03 5.15 -4.83
C ASN A 171 -1.60 6.19 -5.88
N LYS A 172 -1.65 5.85 -7.17
CA LYS A 172 -1.28 6.78 -8.25
C LYS A 172 -2.29 7.93 -8.43
N PHE A 173 -3.58 7.70 -8.21
CA PHE A 173 -4.58 8.78 -8.11
C PHE A 173 -4.24 9.75 -6.98
N ARG A 174 -3.86 9.22 -5.81
CA ARG A 174 -3.43 10.05 -4.68
C ARG A 174 -2.20 10.88 -5.02
N ASP A 175 -1.23 10.33 -5.73
CA ASP A 175 -0.04 11.08 -6.18
C ASP A 175 -0.43 12.23 -7.11
N CYS A 176 -1.37 12.02 -8.04
CA CYS A 176 -1.93 13.09 -8.87
C CYS A 176 -2.64 14.18 -8.07
N GLU A 177 -3.50 13.83 -7.11
CA GLU A 177 -4.19 14.82 -6.29
C GLU A 177 -3.22 15.65 -5.44
N VAL A 178 -2.14 15.03 -4.95
CA VAL A 178 -1.05 15.74 -4.26
C VAL A 178 -0.37 16.74 -5.20
N LEU A 179 -0.04 16.32 -6.43
CA LEU A 179 0.58 17.18 -7.42
C LEU A 179 -0.33 18.35 -7.84
N ARG A 180 -1.62 18.09 -8.03
CA ARG A 180 -2.63 19.10 -8.34
C ARG A 180 -2.73 20.14 -7.24
N HIS A 181 -2.79 19.69 -5.98
CA HIS A 181 -2.80 20.60 -4.84
C HIS A 181 -1.50 21.41 -4.72
N GLU A 182 -0.36 20.83 -5.10
CA GLU A 182 0.89 21.57 -5.11
C GLU A 182 0.95 22.62 -6.24
N CYS A 183 0.40 22.31 -7.41
CA CYS A 183 0.18 23.28 -8.48
C CYS A 183 -0.67 24.48 -8.00
N GLU A 184 -1.74 24.24 -7.23
CA GLU A 184 -2.57 25.32 -6.65
C GLU A 184 -1.76 26.21 -5.70
N LYS A 185 -0.95 25.61 -4.82
CA LYS A 185 -0.07 26.35 -3.89
C LYS A 185 0.95 27.19 -4.63
N GLN A 186 1.62 26.63 -5.65
CA GLN A 186 2.56 27.37 -6.47
C GLN A 186 1.88 28.49 -7.23
N SER A 187 0.64 28.28 -7.68
CA SER A 187 -0.14 29.31 -8.34
C SER A 187 -0.38 30.52 -7.45
N GLN A 188 -0.83 30.27 -6.21
CA GLN A 188 -1.04 31.32 -5.22
C GLN A 188 0.26 32.04 -4.86
N LYS A 189 1.34 31.27 -4.67
CA LYS A 189 2.65 31.81 -4.29
C LYS A 189 3.27 32.71 -5.36
N LEU A 190 3.12 32.35 -6.63
CA LEU A 190 3.79 33.04 -7.75
C LEU A 190 2.88 34.04 -8.46
N GLY A 191 1.59 34.11 -8.10
CA GLY A 191 0.63 35.01 -8.74
C GLY A 191 0.36 34.68 -10.21
N LYS A 192 0.63 33.44 -10.63
CA LYS A 192 0.40 32.95 -12.00
C LYS A 192 -0.15 31.53 -11.98
N LYS A 193 -0.93 31.14 -12.98
CA LYS A 193 -1.50 29.78 -13.05
C LYS A 193 -0.40 28.74 -13.28
N ILE A 194 -0.27 27.80 -12.35
CA ILE A 194 0.52 26.57 -12.45
C ILE A 194 -0.45 25.40 -12.43
N GLU A 195 -0.42 24.57 -13.46
CA GLU A 195 -1.30 23.40 -13.57
C GLU A 195 -0.62 22.17 -14.18
N MET A 196 0.57 22.35 -14.76
CA MET A 196 1.32 21.26 -15.38
C MET A 196 2.50 20.82 -14.52
N VAL A 197 2.80 19.52 -14.59
CA VAL A 197 3.83 18.84 -13.80
C VAL A 197 4.97 18.37 -14.69
N LEU A 198 6.20 18.45 -14.21
CA LEU A 198 7.38 17.90 -14.88
C LEU A 198 7.70 16.54 -14.27
N MET A 199 7.84 15.50 -15.09
CA MET A 199 8.19 14.15 -14.64
C MET A 199 9.61 13.78 -15.07
N VAL A 200 10.38 13.19 -14.16
CA VAL A 200 11.70 12.62 -14.44
C VAL A 200 11.64 11.13 -14.18
N TYR A 201 11.87 10.35 -15.23
CA TYR A 201 11.90 8.89 -15.21
C TYR A 201 13.34 8.41 -15.29
N ASP A 202 13.85 7.95 -14.16
CA ASP A 202 15.16 7.33 -14.05
C ASP A 202 15.08 5.86 -14.43
N CYS A 203 15.51 5.56 -15.66
CA CYS A 203 15.52 4.22 -16.23
C CYS A 203 16.80 3.43 -15.92
N GLU A 204 17.68 3.92 -15.04
CA GLU A 204 18.84 3.15 -14.59
C GLU A 204 18.37 1.82 -13.98
N GLY A 205 18.98 0.71 -14.40
CA GLY A 205 18.60 -0.63 -13.94
C GLY A 205 17.34 -1.22 -14.59
N LEU A 206 16.69 -0.52 -15.53
CA LEU A 206 15.63 -1.10 -16.37
C LEU A 206 16.16 -2.34 -17.10
N GLY A 207 15.36 -3.41 -17.11
CA GLY A 207 15.78 -4.76 -17.53
C GLY A 207 14.59 -5.71 -17.68
N LEU A 208 14.86 -6.94 -18.13
CA LEU A 208 13.85 -7.94 -18.49
C LEU A 208 12.82 -8.23 -17.39
N LYS A 209 13.20 -8.14 -16.11
CA LYS A 209 12.27 -8.33 -14.99
C LYS A 209 11.07 -7.37 -15.01
N HIS A 210 11.22 -6.17 -15.59
CA HIS A 210 10.16 -5.17 -15.71
C HIS A 210 9.25 -5.40 -16.92
N LEU A 211 9.66 -6.26 -17.87
CA LEU A 211 8.88 -6.58 -19.07
C LEU A 211 7.94 -7.78 -18.86
N TRP A 212 7.78 -8.24 -17.61
CA TRP A 212 6.85 -9.30 -17.28
C TRP A 212 5.43 -8.87 -17.65
N LYS A 213 4.75 -9.67 -18.48
CA LYS A 213 3.47 -9.30 -19.12
C LYS A 213 2.42 -8.71 -18.15
N PRO A 214 2.11 -9.34 -16.99
CA PRO A 214 1.18 -8.76 -16.03
C PRO A 214 1.60 -7.39 -15.47
N ALA A 215 2.91 -7.14 -15.32
CA ALA A 215 3.43 -5.83 -14.92
C ALA A 215 3.26 -4.79 -16.02
N VAL A 216 3.55 -5.15 -17.27
CA VAL A 216 3.36 -4.27 -18.44
C VAL A 216 1.88 -3.93 -18.62
N GLU A 217 0.99 -4.91 -18.51
CA GLU A 217 -0.47 -4.71 -18.60
C GLU A 217 -0.97 -3.79 -17.48
N THR A 218 -0.57 -4.04 -16.23
CA THR A 218 -0.97 -3.18 -15.10
C THR A 218 -0.41 -1.77 -15.24
N TYR A 219 0.83 -1.61 -15.70
CA TYR A 219 1.41 -0.30 -15.94
C TYR A 219 0.73 0.42 -17.10
N GLY A 220 0.31 -0.31 -18.14
CA GLY A 220 -0.52 0.22 -19.22
C GLY A 220 -1.87 0.74 -18.73
N GLU A 221 -2.56 -0.02 -17.88
CA GLU A 221 -3.81 0.41 -17.23
C GLU A 221 -3.60 1.70 -16.40
N LEU A 222 -2.47 1.81 -15.68
CA LEU A 222 -2.11 3.02 -14.95
C LEU A 222 -1.90 4.22 -15.90
N LEU A 223 -1.22 4.02 -17.02
CA LEU A 223 -1.00 5.06 -18.02
C LEU A 223 -2.31 5.53 -18.66
N SER A 224 -3.16 4.60 -19.09
CA SER A 224 -4.48 4.93 -19.66
C SER A 224 -5.33 5.72 -18.67
N MET A 225 -5.32 5.33 -17.40
CA MET A 225 -6.00 6.08 -16.35
C MET A 225 -5.50 7.53 -16.28
N PHE A 226 -4.18 7.78 -16.34
CA PHE A 226 -3.66 9.15 -16.32
C PHE A 226 -4.11 9.96 -17.54
N GLU A 227 -4.06 9.37 -18.73
CA GLU A 227 -4.47 10.04 -19.98
C GLU A 227 -5.97 10.39 -19.98
N GLU A 228 -6.81 9.52 -19.41
CA GLU A 228 -8.27 9.69 -19.37
C GLU A 228 -8.74 10.67 -18.28
N ASN A 229 -8.05 10.71 -17.13
CA ASN A 229 -8.51 11.44 -15.94
C ASN A 229 -7.72 12.72 -15.65
N TYR A 230 -6.51 12.86 -16.18
CA TYR A 230 -5.62 14.01 -15.96
C TYR A 230 -5.10 14.59 -17.28
N PRO A 231 -5.99 15.00 -18.20
CA PRO A 231 -5.60 15.53 -19.50
C PRO A 231 -4.77 16.80 -19.32
N GLU A 232 -3.83 17.02 -20.25
CA GLU A 232 -2.96 18.21 -20.33
C GLU A 232 -2.18 18.54 -19.04
N SER A 233 -2.11 17.62 -18.08
CA SER A 233 -1.44 17.84 -16.79
C SER A 233 0.08 17.62 -16.86
N LEU A 234 0.57 16.95 -17.91
CA LEU A 234 1.99 16.75 -18.14
C LEU A 234 2.58 17.96 -18.88
N LYS A 235 3.59 18.59 -18.28
CA LYS A 235 4.42 19.62 -18.91
C LYS A 235 5.47 19.00 -19.82
N CYS A 236 6.25 18.08 -19.26
CA CYS A 236 7.37 17.42 -19.91
C CYS A 236 7.72 16.14 -19.14
N LEU A 237 8.14 15.11 -19.87
CA LEU A 237 8.63 13.84 -19.32
C LEU A 237 10.08 13.64 -19.75
N PHE A 238 11.02 13.67 -18.79
CA PHE A 238 12.43 13.37 -19.03
C PHE A 238 12.74 11.91 -18.74
N ILE A 239 13.23 11.18 -19.74
CA ILE A 239 13.73 9.83 -19.59
C ILE A 239 15.25 9.90 -19.47
N VAL A 240 15.79 9.61 -18.28
CA VAL A 240 17.22 9.68 -18.00
C VAL A 240 17.81 8.29 -17.79
N LYS A 241 19.11 8.14 -18.10
CA LYS A 241 19.86 6.88 -17.94
C LYS A 241 19.19 5.66 -18.60
N ALA A 242 18.56 5.87 -19.76
CA ALA A 242 17.90 4.82 -20.53
C ALA A 242 18.91 3.75 -21.02
N PRO A 243 18.75 2.47 -20.63
CA PRO A 243 19.59 1.39 -21.15
C PRO A 243 19.17 0.96 -22.56
N LYS A 244 19.98 0.13 -23.22
CA LYS A 244 19.70 -0.39 -24.58
C LYS A 244 18.36 -1.12 -24.73
N ILE A 245 17.80 -1.64 -23.62
CA ILE A 245 16.49 -2.30 -23.61
C ILE A 245 15.31 -1.30 -23.60
N PHE A 246 15.56 -0.01 -23.32
CA PHE A 246 14.52 1.01 -23.22
C PHE A 246 13.60 1.09 -24.44
N PRO A 247 14.08 1.07 -25.71
CA PRO A 247 13.18 1.12 -26.87
C PRO A 247 12.18 -0.05 -26.91
N VAL A 248 12.59 -1.24 -26.46
CA VAL A 248 11.70 -2.40 -26.35
C VAL A 248 10.64 -2.13 -25.28
N ALA A 249 11.05 -1.69 -24.08
CA ALA A 249 10.14 -1.36 -22.99
C ALA A 249 9.14 -0.26 -23.39
N TYR A 250 9.63 0.81 -24.01
CA TYR A 250 8.80 1.92 -24.48
C TYR A 250 7.79 1.47 -25.53
N ASN A 251 8.19 0.62 -26.49
CA ASN A 251 7.27 0.09 -27.49
C ASN A 251 6.14 -0.75 -26.90
N LEU A 252 6.37 -1.41 -25.76
CA LEU A 252 5.34 -2.18 -25.06
C LEU A 252 4.29 -1.30 -24.37
N VAL A 253 4.60 -0.03 -24.05
CA VAL A 253 3.68 0.84 -23.30
C VAL A 253 3.24 2.09 -24.06
N LYS A 254 3.93 2.46 -25.15
CA LYS A 254 3.65 3.70 -25.89
C LYS A 254 2.21 3.80 -26.38
N HIS A 255 1.56 2.68 -26.68
CA HIS A 255 0.20 2.66 -27.20
C HIS A 255 -0.86 3.08 -26.16
N PHE A 256 -0.52 3.05 -24.87
CA PHE A 256 -1.34 3.61 -23.80
C PHE A 256 -1.18 5.13 -23.64
N LEU A 257 -0.17 5.74 -24.28
CA LEU A 257 0.10 7.18 -24.21
C LEU A 257 -0.56 7.92 -25.37
N SER A 258 -1.09 9.11 -25.11
CA SER A 258 -1.60 10.01 -26.15
C SER A 258 -0.47 10.56 -27.03
N GLU A 259 -0.81 11.10 -28.20
CA GLU A 259 0.18 11.75 -29.06
C GLU A 259 0.84 12.95 -28.38
N ASP A 260 0.08 13.72 -27.58
CA ASP A 260 0.57 14.85 -26.81
C ASP A 260 1.63 14.41 -25.77
N THR A 261 1.32 13.40 -24.96
CA THR A 261 2.28 12.84 -23.99
C THR A 261 3.54 12.31 -24.66
N ARG A 262 3.41 11.63 -25.80
CA ARG A 262 4.58 11.13 -26.56
C ARG A 262 5.45 12.26 -27.09
N LYS A 263 4.88 13.39 -27.51
CA LYS A 263 5.64 14.58 -27.96
C LYS A 263 6.39 15.25 -26.80
N LYS A 264 5.85 15.17 -25.58
CA LYS A 264 6.44 15.71 -24.35
C LYS A 264 7.50 14.81 -23.73
N ALA A 265 7.62 13.56 -24.20
CA ALA A 265 8.62 12.60 -23.75
C ALA A 265 9.97 12.86 -24.42
N LEU A 266 10.94 13.32 -23.64
CA LEU A 266 12.28 13.65 -24.09
C LEU A 266 13.27 12.62 -23.54
N THR A 267 14.09 12.04 -24.42
CA THR A 267 15.28 11.27 -24.03
C THR A 267 16.49 12.18 -24.29
N PRO A 268 16.99 12.91 -23.28
CA PRO A 268 18.05 13.87 -23.54
C PRO A 268 19.34 13.12 -23.87
N ASP A 269 20.16 13.66 -24.77
CA ASP A 269 21.53 13.20 -24.95
C ASP A 269 22.35 13.47 -23.67
N THR A 270 23.55 12.90 -23.52
CA THR A 270 24.35 13.06 -22.30
C THR A 270 24.66 14.51 -21.93
N GLY A 271 24.69 15.44 -22.91
CA GLY A 271 24.92 16.87 -22.68
C GLY A 271 23.66 17.61 -22.21
N HIS A 272 22.51 17.30 -22.79
CA HIS A 272 21.19 17.79 -22.40
C HIS A 272 20.70 17.17 -21.11
N GLN A 273 21.08 15.92 -20.80
CA GLN A 273 20.87 15.31 -19.49
C GLN A 273 21.57 16.17 -18.45
N ASN A 274 22.85 16.50 -18.64
CA ASN A 274 23.53 17.41 -17.74
C ASN A 274 22.84 18.77 -17.66
N ARG A 275 22.47 19.44 -18.77
CA ARG A 275 21.81 20.77 -18.71
C ARG A 275 20.44 20.78 -18.03
N VAL A 276 19.60 19.77 -18.30
CA VAL A 276 18.32 19.55 -17.61
C VAL A 276 18.55 19.21 -16.14
N LEU A 277 19.62 18.45 -15.83
CA LEU A 277 19.96 18.01 -14.49
C LEU A 277 20.75 19.03 -13.65
N THR A 278 21.44 19.99 -14.27
CA THR A 278 22.31 20.97 -13.60
C THR A 278 21.70 22.36 -13.56
N GLY A 279 20.71 22.66 -14.42
CA GLY A 279 20.44 24.05 -14.80
C GLY A 279 21.66 24.64 -15.52
N GLU A 280 21.45 25.64 -16.36
CA GLU A 280 22.55 26.29 -17.05
C GLU A 280 23.64 26.84 -16.10
N PRO A 281 24.92 26.88 -16.53
CA PRO A 281 26.01 27.41 -15.72
C PRO A 281 25.78 28.91 -15.49
N GLY A 282 25.46 29.26 -14.25
CA GLY A 282 25.16 30.64 -13.83
C GLY A 282 24.05 30.80 -12.80
N THR A 283 23.27 29.74 -12.48
CA THR A 283 22.18 29.82 -11.49
C THR A 283 22.23 28.65 -10.51
N SER A 284 22.38 28.98 -9.22
CA SER A 284 22.75 28.10 -8.10
C SER A 284 21.66 27.13 -7.59
N THR A 285 20.67 26.74 -8.41
CA THR A 285 19.46 26.06 -7.91
C THR A 285 19.10 24.71 -8.55
N GLY A 286 19.69 24.32 -9.69
CA GLY A 286 19.40 23.02 -10.33
C GLY A 286 20.17 21.83 -9.73
N HIS A 287 21.41 22.05 -9.28
CA HIS A 287 22.30 20.99 -8.82
C HIS A 287 21.88 20.35 -7.48
N ARG A 288 21.20 21.13 -6.62
CA ARG A 288 20.66 20.66 -5.34
C ARG A 288 19.42 19.77 -5.54
N ALA A 289 18.42 20.20 -6.31
CA ALA A 289 17.14 19.51 -6.39
C ALA A 289 17.21 18.06 -6.93
N LEU A 290 18.18 17.74 -7.79
CA LEU A 290 18.32 16.39 -8.35
C LEU A 290 19.34 15.53 -7.62
N THR A 291 20.48 16.07 -7.17
CA THR A 291 21.34 15.27 -6.27
C THR A 291 20.72 15.10 -4.89
N GLU A 292 19.91 16.05 -4.42
CA GLU A 292 19.06 15.91 -3.22
C GLU A 292 17.79 15.14 -3.54
N GLY A 293 17.20 15.23 -4.72
CA GLY A 293 16.01 14.46 -5.15
C GLY A 293 16.30 12.98 -5.34
N THR A 294 17.37 12.63 -6.06
CA THR A 294 17.92 11.27 -6.10
C THR A 294 18.38 10.86 -4.71
N ARG A 295 19.09 11.68 -3.92
CA ARG A 295 19.40 11.33 -2.51
C ARG A 295 18.18 11.26 -1.60
N TYR A 296 17.06 11.92 -1.91
CA TYR A 296 15.83 11.95 -1.13
C TYR A 296 15.02 10.71 -1.46
N CYS A 297 14.81 10.39 -2.75
CA CYS A 297 14.23 9.12 -3.18
C CYS A 297 15.08 7.94 -2.70
N TYR A 298 16.41 7.97 -2.83
CA TYR A 298 17.30 6.93 -2.29
C TYR A 298 17.31 6.89 -0.76
N ARG A 299 17.31 8.02 -0.02
CA ARG A 299 17.23 8.01 1.46
C ARG A 299 15.87 7.56 1.96
N TYR A 300 14.79 7.99 1.32
CA TYR A 300 13.43 7.57 1.61
C TYR A 300 13.26 6.08 1.32
N GLN A 301 13.81 5.60 0.21
CA GLN A 301 13.84 4.18 -0.14
C GLN A 301 14.72 3.37 0.82
N GLN A 302 15.88 3.87 1.25
CA GLN A 302 16.72 3.20 2.26
C GLN A 302 16.09 3.20 3.66
N GLN A 303 15.41 4.28 4.07
CA GLN A 303 14.62 4.35 5.31
C GLN A 303 13.41 3.41 5.24
N ALA A 304 12.71 3.34 4.11
CA ALA A 304 11.57 2.43 3.90
C ALA A 304 12.00 0.95 3.76
N LEU A 305 13.18 0.69 3.20
CA LEU A 305 13.77 -0.64 3.09
C LEU A 305 14.44 -1.14 4.37
N GLY A 306 14.65 -0.27 5.37
CA GLY A 306 15.34 -0.62 6.62
C GLY A 306 16.81 -0.99 6.42
N THR A 307 17.42 -0.62 5.28
CA THR A 307 18.81 -0.94 4.98
C THR A 307 19.72 0.15 5.54
N ASP A 308 19.95 0.10 6.85
CA ASP A 308 21.17 0.66 7.43
C ASP A 308 22.36 -0.17 6.93
N THR A 309 23.26 0.45 6.18
CA THR A 309 24.43 -0.19 5.59
C THR A 309 25.52 -0.56 6.60
N ARG A 310 25.26 -0.52 7.92
CA ARG A 310 26.25 -0.89 8.95
C ARG A 310 26.22 -2.31 9.51
N HIS A 311 25.31 -3.20 9.09
CA HIS A 311 25.32 -4.57 9.65
C HIS A 311 25.15 -5.65 8.57
N ARG A 312 26.24 -5.94 7.83
CA ARG A 312 26.46 -7.29 7.32
C ARG A 312 27.50 -7.98 8.19
N TYR A 313 27.17 -9.22 8.55
CA TYR A 313 27.93 -10.17 9.37
C TYR A 313 27.81 -9.99 10.90
N ARG A 314 26.73 -10.54 11.47
CA ARG A 314 26.81 -11.49 12.59
C ARG A 314 25.51 -12.28 12.77
N THR A 315 25.64 -13.55 12.40
CA THR A 315 24.97 -14.78 12.80
C THR A 315 23.96 -14.71 13.97
N LEU A 316 22.75 -15.23 13.69
CA LEU A 316 21.76 -15.93 14.54
C LEU A 316 21.46 -15.43 15.97
N HIS A 317 20.15 -15.29 16.27
CA HIS A 317 19.43 -14.79 17.47
C HIS A 317 19.03 -13.31 17.39
N ARG A 318 17.80 -12.85 17.65
CA ARG A 318 16.56 -13.46 18.18
C ARG A 318 15.40 -12.62 17.63
N TYR A 319 14.35 -13.33 17.20
CA TYR A 319 13.09 -12.87 16.63
C TYR A 319 12.40 -11.77 17.46
N TRP A 320 11.66 -10.88 16.77
CA TRP A 320 10.69 -9.87 17.24
C TRP A 320 11.04 -8.42 16.87
N VAL A 321 10.07 -7.72 16.27
CA VAL A 321 10.03 -6.25 16.20
C VAL A 321 8.62 -5.84 16.67
N PRO A 322 8.47 -5.14 17.81
CA PRO A 322 7.18 -4.63 18.25
C PRO A 322 6.70 -3.48 17.35
N ALA A 323 5.40 -3.41 17.10
CA ALA A 323 4.80 -2.30 16.35
C ALA A 323 4.82 -1.00 17.20
N PRO A 324 5.10 0.18 16.62
CA PRO A 324 5.00 1.45 17.35
C PRO A 324 3.53 1.75 17.68
N GLY A 325 3.22 1.94 18.97
CA GLY A 325 1.90 2.37 19.43
C GLY A 325 0.91 1.27 19.83
N THR A 326 1.35 0.02 20.02
CA THR A 326 0.50 -1.00 20.67
C THR A 326 0.35 -0.69 22.16
N ASP A 327 -0.89 -0.40 22.55
CA ASP A 327 -1.35 -0.35 23.92
C ASP A 327 -0.95 -1.65 24.65
N THR A 328 -0.22 -1.53 25.74
CA THR A 328 0.33 -2.65 26.53
C THR A 328 -0.75 -3.43 27.30
N GLY A 329 -2.04 -3.23 26.99
CA GLY A 329 -3.19 -3.81 27.68
C GLY A 329 -3.24 -5.34 27.72
N LEU A 330 -2.67 -6.03 26.72
CA LEU A 330 -2.58 -7.50 26.71
C LEU A 330 -1.68 -8.06 27.84
N CYS A 331 -0.69 -7.28 28.31
CA CYS A 331 0.15 -7.66 29.44
C CYS A 331 -0.58 -7.51 30.79
N HIS A 332 -1.61 -6.65 30.85
CA HIS A 332 -2.39 -6.40 32.06
C HIS A 332 -3.53 -7.41 32.27
N GLN A 333 -4.11 -7.99 31.20
CA GLN A 333 -5.16 -9.01 31.32
C GLN A 333 -4.66 -10.31 31.97
N TYR A 334 -3.40 -10.69 31.76
CA TYR A 334 -2.80 -11.85 32.43
C TYR A 334 -2.65 -11.64 33.95
N ARG A 335 -2.53 -10.37 34.40
CA ARG A 335 -2.36 -10.02 35.81
C ARG A 335 -3.65 -10.14 36.62
N ALA A 336 -4.81 -10.02 35.97
CA ALA A 336 -6.12 -10.10 36.62
C ALA A 336 -6.57 -11.56 36.88
N LEU A 337 -5.99 -12.54 36.18
CA LEU A 337 -6.41 -13.95 36.22
C LEU A 337 -5.47 -14.85 37.05
N SER A 338 -4.46 -14.29 37.73
CA SER A 338 -3.55 -15.04 38.60
C SER A 338 -2.97 -14.18 39.73
N PRO A 339 -3.69 -14.00 40.86
CA PRO A 339 -3.16 -13.28 42.01
C PRO A 339 -2.16 -14.19 42.76
N GLY A 340 -0.88 -14.19 42.36
CA GLY A 340 0.14 -14.98 43.05
C GLY A 340 1.58 -14.93 42.55
N ALA A 341 1.88 -14.35 41.38
CA ALA A 341 3.26 -14.29 40.89
C ALA A 341 4.00 -13.06 41.44
N SER A 342 4.82 -13.27 42.48
CA SER A 342 5.77 -12.29 43.00
C SER A 342 6.81 -11.92 41.95
N THR A 343 7.23 -10.65 41.95
CA THR A 343 8.22 -10.03 41.07
C THR A 343 9.52 -10.82 41.01
N GLY A 344 9.74 -11.53 39.90
CA GLY A 344 11.02 -12.15 39.54
C GLY A 344 11.28 -11.94 38.06
N HIS A 345 12.41 -11.32 37.72
CA HIS A 345 12.86 -11.15 36.34
C HIS A 345 12.86 -12.50 35.60
N CYS A 346 12.11 -12.59 34.51
CA CYS A 346 12.08 -13.79 33.66
C CYS A 346 13.40 -13.97 32.91
N HIS A 347 14.37 -14.65 33.53
CA HIS A 347 15.46 -15.31 32.83
C HIS A 347 15.05 -16.76 32.55
N TRP A 348 14.81 -17.11 31.28
CA TRP A 348 14.71 -18.51 30.85
C TRP A 348 16.08 -18.97 30.32
N ALA A 349 16.71 -19.89 31.05
CA ALA A 349 17.91 -20.62 30.64
C ALA A 349 17.55 -21.75 29.65
N PRO A 350 18.41 -22.08 28.67
CA PRO A 350 18.16 -23.15 27.73
C PRO A 350 18.68 -24.49 28.27
N GLY A 351 17.81 -25.50 28.38
CA GLY A 351 18.27 -26.88 28.59
C GLY A 351 17.22 -27.82 29.16
N ALA A 352 16.56 -28.57 28.29
CA ALA A 352 16.15 -29.96 28.55
C ALA A 352 15.88 -30.63 27.19
N GLY A 353 16.68 -31.63 26.85
CA GLY A 353 16.48 -32.49 25.68
C GLY A 353 15.27 -33.40 25.81
N PRO A 354 14.95 -34.20 24.77
CA PRO A 354 13.73 -34.96 24.71
C PRO A 354 13.80 -36.17 25.66
N VAL A 355 12.72 -36.42 26.40
CA VAL A 355 12.52 -37.68 27.12
C VAL A 355 11.37 -38.44 26.42
N GLN A 356 11.59 -39.75 26.32
CA GLN A 356 10.92 -40.78 25.53
C GLN A 356 9.40 -40.87 25.66
#